data_AF-X0U2S3-F1
#
_entry.id   AF-X0U2S3-F1
#
_cell.length_a   1.000
_cell.length_b   1.000
_cell.length_c   1.000
_cell.angle_alpha   90.00
_cell.angle_beta   90.00
_cell.angle_gamma   90.00
#
_symmetry.space_group_name_H-M   'P 1'
#
loop_
_entity.id
_entity.type
_entity.pdbx_description
1 polymer ?
#
loop_
_entity_poly.entity_id
_entity_poly.type
_entity_poly.pdbx_seq_one_letter_code
_entity_poly.pdbx_strand_id
1 'polypeptide(L)'
;MILKQTLSHARGILTANNIEDTCLEGELLLRHTLKISRVQLYLDLNYELSSKQEETFWHLIERRLSGEPTAYITGHREFYGLDFYVDPSVLIPRPESELLVEKTLKLAQNGSMPTIAEIGTGCGAIAISLALNLPQAKIYATDISAPALKVALFNCQKHEVVNRICLLQGDMLEPLPEPADIIVTNLPYVKESELPPIYSANFEPLLALNGGSDGLEKIRQLCC
;
A
#
# COMPACT_ATOMS: atom_id res chain seq x y z
N MET A 1 -24.26 -20.80 0.68
CA MET A 1 -24.02 -21.00 2.15
C MET A 1 -24.34 -19.72 2.92
N ILE A 2 -24.63 -19.77 4.23
CA ILE A 2 -24.75 -18.53 5.06
C ILE A 2 -23.38 -17.92 5.36
N LEU A 3 -23.30 -16.61 5.65
CA LEU A 3 -22.03 -15.90 5.91
C LEU A 3 -21.20 -16.56 7.02
N LYS A 4 -21.81 -16.91 8.16
CA LYS A 4 -21.11 -17.57 9.27
C LYS A 4 -20.42 -18.88 8.86
N GLN A 5 -21.12 -19.71 8.09
CA GLN A 5 -20.59 -20.99 7.60
C GLN A 5 -19.48 -20.76 6.58
N THR A 6 -19.67 -19.80 5.69
CA THR A 6 -18.71 -19.43 4.65
C THR A 6 -17.39 -18.95 5.26
N LEU A 7 -17.45 -18.03 6.23
CA LEU A 7 -16.26 -17.55 6.96
C LEU A 7 -15.57 -18.68 7.74
N SER A 8 -16.33 -19.56 8.41
CA SER A 8 -15.75 -20.70 9.11
C SER A 8 -15.02 -21.65 8.17
N HIS A 9 -15.57 -21.89 6.97
CA HIS A 9 -14.95 -22.75 5.97
C HIS A 9 -13.70 -22.09 5.36
N ALA A 10 -13.80 -20.83 4.95
CA ALA A 10 -12.66 -20.07 4.43
C ALA A 10 -11.50 -20.04 5.44
N ARG A 11 -11.79 -19.79 6.72
CA ARG A 11 -10.80 -19.85 7.79
C ARG A 11 -10.09 -21.21 7.83
N GLY A 12 -10.84 -22.31 7.78
CA GLY A 12 -10.27 -23.65 7.80
C GLY A 12 -9.31 -23.90 6.63
N ILE A 13 -9.69 -23.49 5.42
CA ILE A 13 -8.85 -23.61 4.21
C ILE A 13 -7.59 -22.75 4.32
N LEU A 14 -7.73 -21.48 4.73
CA LEU A 14 -6.61 -20.55 4.86
C LEU A 14 -5.62 -21.03 5.94
N THR A 15 -6.12 -21.53 7.08
CA THR A 15 -5.28 -22.08 8.15
C THR A 15 -4.51 -23.31 7.67
N ALA A 16 -5.15 -24.20 6.92
CA ALA A 16 -4.50 -25.40 6.37
C ALA A 16 -3.36 -25.07 5.38
N ASN A 17 -3.33 -23.85 4.83
CA ASN A 17 -2.30 -23.38 3.89
C ASN A 17 -1.33 -22.36 4.52
N ASN A 18 -1.26 -22.29 5.86
CA ASN A 18 -0.34 -21.42 6.61
C ASN A 18 -0.48 -19.93 6.30
N ILE A 19 -1.68 -19.48 5.93
CA ILE A 19 -1.97 -18.05 5.81
C ILE A 19 -2.11 -17.47 7.24
N GLU A 20 -1.43 -16.37 7.51
CA GLU A 20 -1.57 -15.64 8.78
C GLU A 20 -2.88 -14.83 8.83
N ASP A 21 -3.34 -14.45 10.02
CA ASP A 21 -4.55 -13.64 10.23
C ASP A 21 -5.81 -14.11 9.46
N THR A 22 -5.96 -15.44 9.32
CA THR A 22 -7.01 -16.10 8.50
C THR A 22 -8.44 -15.57 8.71
N CYS A 23 -8.80 -15.18 9.93
CA CYS A 23 -10.11 -14.57 10.20
C CYS A 23 -10.27 -13.25 9.46
N LEU A 24 -9.27 -12.36 9.54
CA LEU A 24 -9.29 -11.05 8.88
C LEU A 24 -9.26 -11.21 7.36
N GLU A 25 -8.42 -12.09 6.84
CA GLU A 25 -8.31 -12.36 5.40
C GLU A 25 -9.66 -12.81 4.80
N GLY A 26 -10.33 -13.79 5.44
CA GLY A 26 -11.64 -14.26 5.01
C GLY A 26 -12.72 -13.16 5.08
N GLU A 27 -12.71 -12.35 6.14
CA GLU A 27 -13.65 -11.21 6.27
C GLU A 27 -13.42 -10.15 5.20
N LEU A 28 -12.17 -9.79 4.90
CA LEU A 28 -11.83 -8.79 3.88
C LEU A 28 -12.32 -9.22 2.49
N LEU A 29 -12.04 -10.47 2.11
CA LEU A 29 -12.46 -11.01 0.80
C LEU A 29 -13.97 -11.16 0.68
N LEU A 30 -14.65 -11.55 1.77
CA LEU A 30 -16.11 -11.66 1.78
C LEU A 30 -16.78 -10.28 1.70
N ARG A 31 -16.28 -9.31 2.47
CA ARG A 31 -16.74 -7.92 2.41
C ARG A 31 -16.53 -7.30 1.03
N HIS A 32 -15.39 -7.58 0.40
CA HIS A 32 -15.12 -7.15 -0.97
C HIS A 32 -16.13 -7.75 -1.96
N THR A 33 -16.38 -9.06 -1.85
CA THR A 33 -17.37 -9.76 -2.70
C THR A 33 -18.77 -9.16 -2.59
N LEU A 34 -19.19 -8.82 -1.37
CA LEU A 34 -20.52 -8.30 -1.08
C LEU A 34 -20.63 -6.78 -1.20
N LYS A 35 -19.51 -6.07 -1.29
CA LYS A 35 -19.41 -4.60 -1.21
C LYS A 35 -20.04 -4.03 0.06
N ILE A 36 -19.75 -4.66 1.21
CA ILE A 36 -20.28 -4.26 2.51
C ILE A 36 -19.19 -3.83 3.50
N SER A 37 -19.56 -2.95 4.42
CA SER A 37 -18.72 -2.57 5.56
C SER A 37 -18.57 -3.70 6.58
N ARG A 38 -17.59 -3.55 7.49
CA ARG A 38 -17.40 -4.49 8.61
C ARG A 38 -18.62 -4.55 9.52
N VAL A 39 -19.27 -3.40 9.77
CA VAL A 39 -20.47 -3.34 10.60
C VAL A 39 -21.59 -4.15 9.95
N GLN A 40 -21.86 -3.93 8.66
CA GLN A 40 -22.88 -4.67 7.91
C GLN A 40 -22.64 -6.18 7.90
N LEU A 41 -21.38 -6.63 7.82
CA LEU A 41 -21.05 -8.05 7.90
C LEU A 41 -21.56 -8.70 9.20
N TYR A 42 -21.41 -8.02 10.34
CA TYR A 42 -21.83 -8.56 11.63
C TYR A 42 -23.31 -8.31 11.97
N LEU A 43 -24.01 -7.47 11.21
CA LEU A 43 -25.45 -7.25 11.41
C LEU A 43 -26.30 -8.46 11.04
N ASP A 44 -25.88 -9.23 10.02
CA ASP A 44 -26.62 -10.41 9.57
C ASP A 44 -25.69 -11.56 9.14
N LEU A 45 -25.14 -12.26 10.14
CA LEU A 45 -24.32 -13.45 9.91
C LEU A 45 -25.10 -14.65 9.34
N ASN A 46 -26.43 -14.58 9.30
CA ASN A 46 -27.32 -15.59 8.73
C ASN A 46 -27.69 -15.29 7.27
N TYR A 47 -27.24 -14.17 6.72
CA TYR A 47 -27.45 -13.82 5.32
C TYR A 47 -26.98 -14.97 4.41
N GLU A 48 -27.84 -15.37 3.48
CA GLU A 48 -27.56 -16.42 2.49
C GLU A 48 -26.90 -15.84 1.24
N LEU A 49 -25.71 -16.35 0.91
CA LEU A 49 -25.04 -15.99 -0.34
C LEU A 49 -25.79 -16.56 -1.54
N SER A 50 -25.99 -15.74 -2.57
CA SER A 50 -26.36 -16.24 -3.89
C SER A 50 -25.23 -17.08 -4.49
N SER A 51 -25.55 -17.99 -5.41
CA SER A 51 -24.55 -18.84 -6.08
C SER A 51 -23.44 -18.03 -6.75
N LYS A 52 -23.75 -16.84 -7.29
CA LYS A 52 -22.76 -15.96 -7.92
C LYS A 52 -21.82 -15.32 -6.90
N GLN A 53 -22.34 -14.90 -5.74
CA GLN A 53 -21.52 -14.35 -4.66
C GLN A 53 -20.60 -15.43 -4.08
N GLU A 54 -21.12 -16.64 -3.91
CA GLU A 54 -20.33 -17.79 -3.43
C GLU A 54 -19.21 -18.14 -4.41
N GLU A 55 -19.51 -18.27 -5.71
CA GLU A 55 -18.50 -18.49 -6.76
C GLU A 55 -17.43 -17.39 -6.77
N THR A 56 -17.84 -16.13 -6.69
CA THR A 56 -16.92 -14.99 -6.68
C THR A 56 -16.01 -15.05 -5.45
N PHE A 57 -16.56 -15.26 -4.26
CA PHE A 57 -15.79 -15.33 -3.02
C PHE A 57 -14.76 -16.45 -3.06
N TRP A 58 -15.15 -17.66 -3.47
CA TRP A 58 -14.23 -18.79 -3.54
C TRP A 58 -13.12 -18.58 -4.57
N HIS A 59 -13.41 -17.94 -5.70
CA HIS A 59 -12.38 -17.53 -6.65
C HIS A 59 -11.35 -16.56 -6.03
N LEU A 60 -11.79 -15.62 -5.18
CA LEU A 60 -10.84 -14.73 -4.46
C LEU A 60 -10.02 -15.50 -3.42
N ILE A 61 -10.59 -16.50 -2.76
CA ILE A 61 -9.86 -17.40 -1.86
C ILE A 61 -8.79 -18.18 -2.63
N GLU A 62 -9.09 -18.69 -3.82
CA GLU A 62 -8.10 -19.37 -4.67
C GLU A 62 -6.94 -18.44 -5.04
N ARG A 63 -7.23 -17.19 -5.43
CA ARG A 63 -6.20 -16.17 -5.66
C ARG A 63 -5.34 -15.96 -4.40
N ARG A 64 -5.94 -15.86 -3.22
CA ARG A 64 -5.19 -15.73 -1.97
C ARG A 64 -4.29 -16.93 -1.69
N LEU A 65 -4.81 -18.14 -1.90
CA LEU A 65 -4.07 -19.40 -1.74
C LEU A 65 -2.90 -19.53 -2.72
N SER A 66 -2.99 -18.90 -3.90
CA SER A 66 -1.89 -18.81 -4.86
C SER A 66 -0.75 -17.88 -4.42
N GLY A 67 -0.91 -17.20 -3.28
CA GLY A 67 0.06 -16.26 -2.70
C GLY A 67 -0.29 -14.79 -2.93
N GLU A 68 -1.31 -14.48 -3.75
CA GLU A 68 -1.66 -13.08 -4.07
C GLU A 68 -2.07 -12.32 -2.82
N PRO A 69 -1.43 -11.18 -2.49
CA PRO A 69 -1.80 -10.38 -1.32
C PRO A 69 -3.26 -9.92 -1.35
N THR A 70 -3.97 -10.01 -0.22
CA THR A 70 -5.37 -9.56 -0.10
C THR A 70 -5.55 -8.12 -0.57
N ALA A 71 -4.60 -7.22 -0.29
CA ALA A 71 -4.67 -5.83 -0.73
C ALA A 71 -4.71 -5.67 -2.26
N TYR A 72 -4.03 -6.52 -3.03
CA TYR A 72 -4.12 -6.52 -4.49
C TYR A 72 -5.40 -7.18 -5.00
N ILE A 73 -5.85 -8.25 -4.33
CA ILE A 73 -7.14 -8.88 -4.65
C ILE A 73 -8.28 -7.88 -4.47
N THR A 74 -8.29 -7.13 -3.37
CA THR A 74 -9.31 -6.12 -3.07
C THR A 74 -9.06 -4.76 -3.72
N GLY A 75 -7.84 -4.54 -4.21
CA GLY A 75 -7.36 -3.31 -4.83
C GLY A 75 -7.14 -2.15 -3.85
N HIS A 76 -7.12 -2.39 -2.54
CA HIS A 76 -6.97 -1.31 -1.56
C HIS A 76 -6.25 -1.70 -0.27
N ARG A 77 -5.62 -0.71 0.37
CA ARG A 77 -4.89 -0.83 1.63
C ARG A 77 -5.14 0.42 2.49
N GLU A 78 -5.51 0.21 3.74
CA GLU A 78 -5.55 1.28 4.74
C GLU A 78 -4.12 1.63 5.18
N PHE A 79 -3.81 2.93 5.26
CA PHE A 79 -2.57 3.48 5.77
C PHE A 79 -2.86 4.85 6.40
N TYR A 80 -2.40 5.07 7.63
CA TYR A 80 -2.57 6.33 8.37
C TYR A 80 -4.05 6.79 8.44
N GLY A 81 -4.98 5.84 8.59
CA GLY A 81 -6.42 6.09 8.63
C GLY A 81 -7.07 6.44 7.28
N LEU A 82 -6.32 6.30 6.17
CA LEU A 82 -6.76 6.61 4.81
C LEU A 82 -6.76 5.34 3.95
N ASP A 83 -7.69 5.25 3.01
CA ASP A 83 -7.79 4.11 2.10
C ASP A 83 -7.08 4.40 0.75
N PHE A 84 -6.06 3.63 0.41
CA PHE A 84 -5.28 3.78 -0.82
C PHE A 84 -5.56 2.66 -1.81
N TYR A 85 -5.76 3.00 -3.07
CA TYR A 85 -5.71 2.04 -4.17
C TYR A 85 -4.28 1.51 -4.33
N VAL A 86 -4.17 0.20 -4.51
CA VAL A 86 -2.89 -0.48 -4.75
C VAL A 86 -3.07 -1.57 -5.81
N ASP A 87 -2.02 -1.78 -6.60
CA ASP A 87 -1.91 -2.85 -7.58
C ASP A 87 -0.45 -3.36 -7.64
N PRO A 88 -0.14 -4.44 -8.39
CA PRO A 88 1.22 -4.99 -8.49
C PRO A 88 2.32 -4.04 -8.98
N SER A 89 1.99 -2.81 -9.39
CA SER A 89 2.95 -1.78 -9.78
C SER A 89 3.57 -1.03 -8.59
N VAL A 90 3.05 -1.19 -7.38
CA VAL A 90 3.46 -0.46 -6.17
C VAL A 90 3.64 -1.38 -4.98
N LEU A 91 4.55 -1.05 -4.07
CA LEU A 91 4.62 -1.70 -2.75
C LEU A 91 3.31 -1.46 -1.97
N ILE A 92 2.76 -2.49 -1.33
CA ILE A 92 1.60 -2.31 -0.45
C ILE A 92 2.06 -1.54 0.81
N PRO A 93 1.47 -0.39 1.16
CA PRO A 93 1.86 0.39 2.33
C PRO A 93 1.93 -0.43 3.61
N ARG A 94 3.04 -0.28 4.33
CA ARG A 94 3.36 -1.01 5.56
C ARG A 94 3.04 -0.15 6.79
N PRO A 95 2.45 -0.70 7.86
CA PRO A 95 2.14 0.06 9.08
C PRO A 95 3.37 0.76 9.67
N GLU A 96 4.55 0.17 9.55
CA GLU A 96 5.80 0.72 10.04
C GLU A 96 6.16 2.06 9.36
N SER A 97 5.75 2.24 8.10
CA SER A 97 5.97 3.49 7.35
C SER A 97 5.11 4.65 7.86
N GLU A 98 4.09 4.41 8.70
CA GLU A 98 3.33 5.48 9.36
C GLU A 98 4.23 6.30 10.30
N LEU A 99 5.25 5.68 10.88
CA LEU A 99 6.25 6.38 11.69
C LEU A 99 6.98 7.47 10.90
N LEU A 100 7.22 7.26 9.58
CA LEU A 100 7.84 8.27 8.72
C LEU A 100 6.95 9.51 8.58
N VAL A 101 5.63 9.30 8.46
CA VAL A 101 4.64 10.39 8.43
C VAL A 101 4.72 11.17 9.75
N GLU A 102 4.60 10.47 10.90
CA GLU A 102 4.63 11.13 12.21
C GLU A 102 5.91 11.95 12.46
N LYS A 103 7.07 11.40 12.08
CA LYS A 103 8.36 12.07 12.27
C LYS A 103 8.49 13.28 11.36
N THR A 104 8.05 13.16 10.12
CA THR A 104 8.03 14.29 9.16
C THR A 104 7.11 15.40 9.65
N LEU A 105 5.91 15.07 10.16
CA LEU A 105 5.00 16.06 10.75
C LEU A 105 5.64 16.81 11.93
N LYS A 106 6.34 16.10 12.82
CA LYS A 106 7.06 16.71 13.95
C LYS A 106 8.19 17.65 13.50
N LEU A 107 8.93 17.29 12.45
CA LEU A 107 9.98 18.15 11.90
C LEU A 107 9.40 19.39 11.21
N ALA A 108 8.28 19.22 10.49
CA ALA A 108 7.59 20.29 9.78
C ALA A 108 6.98 21.37 10.69
N GLN A 109 6.63 21.04 11.95
CA GLN A 109 6.06 21.99 12.91
C GLN A 109 6.97 23.18 13.23
N ASN A 110 8.28 23.06 13.00
CA ASN A 110 9.24 24.13 13.27
C ASN A 110 9.35 25.17 12.13
N GLY A 111 8.71 24.93 10.98
CA GLY A 111 8.74 25.82 9.82
C GLY A 111 7.35 26.35 9.44
N SER A 112 7.27 27.53 8.85
CA SER A 112 5.99 28.13 8.46
C SER A 112 5.37 27.51 7.20
N MET A 113 6.18 27.04 6.24
CA MET A 113 5.75 26.43 4.97
C MET A 113 6.87 25.53 4.38
N PRO A 114 7.09 24.31 4.88
CA PRO A 114 8.21 23.48 4.41
C PRO A 114 7.97 22.93 3.00
N THR A 115 9.04 22.86 2.21
CA THR A 115 9.14 22.05 1.00
C THR A 115 9.58 20.64 1.39
N ILE A 116 8.75 19.65 1.09
CA ILE A 116 8.98 18.24 1.44
C ILE A 116 9.11 17.44 0.16
N ALA A 117 10.15 16.61 0.06
CA ALA A 117 10.31 15.64 -1.01
C ALA A 117 10.16 14.21 -0.48
N GLU A 118 9.18 13.47 -0.99
CA GLU A 118 9.13 12.02 -0.84
C GLU A 118 9.85 11.35 -2.01
N ILE A 119 10.83 10.49 -1.72
CA ILE A 119 11.56 9.72 -2.74
C ILE A 119 11.06 8.27 -2.77
N GLY A 120 10.67 7.77 -3.94
CA GLY A 120 10.08 6.44 -4.09
C GLY A 120 8.65 6.38 -3.55
N THR A 121 7.78 7.29 -4.01
CA THR A 121 6.44 7.49 -3.44
C THR A 121 5.50 6.29 -3.61
N GLY A 122 5.75 5.41 -4.57
CA GLY A 122 4.92 4.22 -4.79
C GLY A 122 3.47 4.61 -5.06
N CYS A 123 2.56 4.20 -4.16
CA CYS A 123 1.13 4.54 -4.26
C CYS A 123 0.77 5.93 -3.71
N GLY A 124 1.75 6.73 -3.25
CA GLY A 124 1.53 8.07 -2.69
C GLY A 124 1.18 8.10 -1.20
N ALA A 125 1.31 6.98 -0.48
CA ALA A 125 0.78 6.85 0.88
C ALA A 125 1.34 7.91 1.86
N ILE A 126 2.67 8.13 1.86
CA ILE A 126 3.30 9.11 2.74
C ILE A 126 3.02 10.53 2.26
N ALA A 127 3.27 10.86 0.98
CA ALA A 127 3.02 12.21 0.44
C ALA A 127 1.58 12.69 0.62
N ILE A 128 0.59 11.82 0.38
CA ILE A 128 -0.83 12.15 0.56
C ILE A 128 -1.17 12.35 2.03
N SER A 129 -0.68 11.48 2.91
CA SER A 129 -0.87 11.63 4.36
C SER A 129 -0.27 12.95 4.86
N LEU A 130 0.91 13.34 4.36
CA LEU A 130 1.54 14.62 4.68
C LEU A 130 0.76 15.81 4.10
N ALA A 131 0.28 15.73 2.87
CA ALA A 131 -0.48 16.80 2.22
C ALA A 131 -1.76 17.15 2.99
N LEU A 132 -2.45 16.14 3.52
CA LEU A 132 -3.67 16.30 4.31
C LEU A 132 -3.40 16.87 5.70
N ASN A 133 -2.25 16.56 6.30
CA ASN A 133 -1.88 17.03 7.64
C ASN A 133 -1.08 18.34 7.64
N LEU A 134 -0.52 18.75 6.51
CA LEU A 134 0.24 19.99 6.33
C LEU A 134 -0.35 20.83 5.19
N PRO A 135 -1.45 21.58 5.43
CA PRO A 135 -2.15 22.37 4.41
C PRO A 135 -1.33 23.51 3.78
N GLN A 136 -0.15 23.81 4.32
CA GLN A 136 0.75 24.85 3.81
C GLN A 136 2.07 24.29 3.24
N ALA A 137 2.34 22.99 3.38
CA ALA A 137 3.55 22.40 2.83
C ALA A 137 3.48 22.34 1.30
N LYS A 138 4.64 22.46 0.65
CA LYS A 138 4.82 22.15 -0.76
C LYS A 138 5.40 20.74 -0.86
N ILE A 139 4.74 19.83 -1.57
CA ILE A 139 5.15 18.42 -1.60
C ILE A 139 5.55 18.03 -3.02
N TYR A 140 6.78 17.54 -3.15
CA TYR A 140 7.26 16.79 -4.30
C TYR A 140 7.25 15.30 -3.96
N ALA A 141 6.78 14.47 -4.86
CA ALA A 141 6.79 13.03 -4.68
C ALA A 141 7.35 12.39 -5.94
N THR A 142 8.51 11.76 -5.81
CA THR A 142 9.26 11.20 -6.94
C THR A 142 9.14 9.69 -6.97
N ASP A 143 9.12 9.13 -8.17
CA ASP A 143 9.30 7.68 -8.37
C ASP A 143 9.95 7.44 -9.73
N ILE A 144 10.81 6.44 -9.82
CA ILE A 144 11.40 6.01 -11.08
C ILE A 144 10.36 5.27 -11.95
N SER A 145 9.36 4.67 -11.31
CA SER A 145 8.30 3.87 -11.93
C SER A 145 7.13 4.74 -12.39
N ALA A 146 6.99 4.93 -13.70
CA ALA A 146 5.80 5.57 -14.27
C ALA A 146 4.48 4.84 -13.90
N PRO A 147 4.40 3.49 -13.86
CA PRO A 147 3.25 2.79 -13.32
C PRO A 147 2.92 3.16 -11.86
N ALA A 148 3.92 3.29 -10.98
CA ALA A 148 3.71 3.71 -9.60
C ALA A 148 3.13 5.13 -9.53
N LEU A 149 3.66 6.07 -10.31
CA LEU A 149 3.13 7.44 -10.37
C LEU A 149 1.69 7.51 -10.88
N LYS A 150 1.25 6.58 -11.73
CA LYS A 150 -0.18 6.49 -12.12
C LYS A 150 -1.06 6.09 -10.93
N VAL A 151 -0.60 5.14 -10.12
CA VAL A 151 -1.30 4.75 -8.87
C VAL A 151 -1.29 5.91 -7.86
N ALA A 152 -0.16 6.58 -7.67
CA ALA A 152 -0.07 7.78 -6.83
C ALA A 152 -1.03 8.88 -7.30
N LEU A 153 -1.11 9.14 -8.60
CA LEU A 153 -2.05 10.12 -9.16
C LEU A 153 -3.51 9.75 -8.89
N PHE A 154 -3.87 8.48 -9.07
CA PHE A 154 -5.21 7.99 -8.74
C PHE A 154 -5.55 8.23 -7.27
N ASN A 155 -4.60 7.96 -6.36
CA ASN A 155 -4.80 8.22 -4.93
C ASN A 155 -4.83 9.71 -4.60
N CYS A 156 -4.04 10.55 -5.28
CA CYS A 156 -4.11 12.00 -5.13
C CYS A 156 -5.49 12.54 -5.53
N GLN A 157 -6.09 11.99 -6.59
CA GLN A 157 -7.46 12.31 -7.01
C GLN A 157 -8.48 11.85 -5.96
N LYS A 158 -8.36 10.60 -5.50
CA LYS A 158 -9.24 10.01 -4.48
C LYS A 158 -9.30 10.82 -3.19
N HIS A 159 -8.16 11.37 -2.76
CA HIS A 159 -8.02 12.15 -1.52
C HIS A 159 -8.03 13.66 -1.75
N GLU A 160 -8.36 14.13 -2.96
CA GLU A 160 -8.52 15.55 -3.32
C GLU A 160 -7.25 16.42 -3.10
N VAL A 161 -6.06 15.83 -3.23
CA VAL A 161 -4.76 16.50 -3.02
C VAL A 161 -3.93 16.69 -4.30
N VAL A 162 -4.51 16.51 -5.49
CA VAL A 162 -3.82 16.64 -6.80
C VAL A 162 -3.07 17.97 -6.92
N ASN A 163 -3.65 19.08 -6.44
CA ASN A 163 -3.04 20.41 -6.53
C ASN A 163 -2.02 20.69 -5.41
N ARG A 164 -1.81 19.73 -4.50
CA ARG A 164 -0.93 19.85 -3.32
C ARG A 164 0.36 19.05 -3.46
N ILE A 165 0.39 18.08 -4.36
CA ILE A 165 1.50 17.16 -4.57
C ILE A 165 1.93 17.23 -6.03
N CYS A 166 3.21 17.53 -6.26
CA CYS A 166 3.82 17.49 -7.57
C CYS A 166 4.49 16.12 -7.77
N LEU A 167 3.86 15.28 -8.60
CA LEU A 167 4.38 13.97 -8.98
C LEU A 167 5.44 14.13 -10.07
N LEU A 168 6.62 13.55 -9.83
CA LEU A 168 7.79 13.72 -10.68
C LEU A 168 8.43 12.37 -11.00
N GLN A 169 8.54 12.04 -12.28
CA GLN A 169 9.24 10.83 -12.69
C GLN A 169 10.74 11.09 -12.78
N GLY A 170 11.55 10.26 -12.11
CA GLY A 170 13.01 10.34 -12.19
C GLY A 170 13.68 9.49 -11.12
N ASP A 171 15.02 9.44 -11.17
CA ASP A 171 15.80 8.72 -10.16
C ASP A 171 16.14 9.65 -8.98
N MET A 172 15.86 9.18 -7.77
CA MET A 172 16.13 9.90 -6.52
C MET A 172 15.68 11.37 -6.53
N LEU A 173 16.65 12.29 -6.38
CA LEU A 173 16.48 13.73 -6.28
C LEU A 173 16.59 14.45 -7.63
N GLU A 174 16.99 13.75 -8.70
CA GLU A 174 17.19 14.34 -10.04
C GLU A 174 16.01 15.19 -10.54
N PRO A 175 14.75 14.76 -10.42
CA PRO A 175 13.65 15.51 -11.01
C PRO A 175 13.17 16.67 -10.12
N LEU A 176 13.74 16.86 -8.93
CA LEU A 176 13.32 17.94 -8.03
C LEU A 176 13.67 19.31 -8.65
N PRO A 177 12.70 20.23 -8.78
CA PRO A 177 12.94 21.53 -9.41
C PRO A 177 13.66 22.53 -8.48
N GLU A 178 13.68 22.25 -7.18
CA GLU A 178 14.31 23.07 -6.16
C GLU A 178 14.69 22.22 -4.94
N PRO A 179 15.59 22.70 -4.05
CA PRO A 179 15.91 22.02 -2.80
C PRO A 179 14.69 21.83 -1.89
N ALA A 180 14.62 20.69 -1.20
CA ALA A 180 13.62 20.43 -0.18
C ALA A 180 14.18 20.70 1.23
N ASP A 181 13.34 21.21 2.13
CA ASP A 181 13.65 21.39 3.54
C ASP A 181 13.67 20.05 4.29
N ILE A 182 12.81 19.11 3.85
CA ILE A 182 12.70 17.75 4.42
C ILE A 182 12.67 16.73 3.28
N ILE A 183 13.54 15.73 3.35
CA ILE A 183 13.50 14.55 2.49
C ILE A 183 12.99 13.38 3.33
N VAL A 184 11.92 12.73 2.88
CA VAL A 184 11.36 11.52 3.48
C VAL A 184 11.39 10.40 2.43
N THR A 185 11.68 9.17 2.85
CA THR A 185 11.68 8.06 1.91
C THR A 185 11.52 6.73 2.61
N ASN A 186 10.92 5.79 1.89
CA ASN A 186 10.92 4.37 2.22
C ASN A 186 11.56 3.60 1.04
N LEU A 187 12.86 3.84 0.81
CA LEU A 187 13.60 3.19 -0.28
C LEU A 187 13.66 1.67 -0.11
N PRO A 188 13.88 0.92 -1.20
CA PRO A 188 14.16 -0.51 -1.12
C PRO A 188 15.34 -0.81 -0.19
N TYR A 189 15.13 -1.72 0.76
CA TYR A 189 16.13 -2.07 1.78
C TYR A 189 16.32 -3.58 2.00
N VAL A 190 15.61 -4.44 1.25
CA VAL A 190 15.76 -5.89 1.38
C VAL A 190 17.02 -6.33 0.66
N LYS A 191 17.84 -7.16 1.32
CA LYS A 191 19.05 -7.70 0.70
C LYS A 191 18.68 -8.64 -0.44
N GLU A 192 19.49 -8.65 -1.48
CA GLU A 192 19.29 -9.55 -2.61
C GLU A 192 19.21 -11.03 -2.20
N SER A 193 19.99 -11.46 -1.20
CA SER A 193 19.95 -12.82 -0.65
C SER A 193 18.67 -13.17 0.12
N GLU A 194 17.92 -12.16 0.55
CA GLU A 194 16.67 -12.29 1.30
C GLU A 194 15.44 -12.13 0.40
N LEU A 195 15.64 -11.72 -0.86
CA LEU A 195 14.55 -11.59 -1.83
C LEU A 195 13.98 -12.98 -2.16
N PRO A 196 12.66 -13.07 -2.34
CA PRO A 196 12.04 -14.30 -2.77
C PRO A 196 12.57 -14.71 -4.16
N PRO A 197 12.70 -16.02 -4.46
CA PRO A 197 13.20 -16.49 -5.74
C PRO A 197 12.39 -15.92 -6.90
N ILE A 198 13.03 -15.64 -8.04
CA ILE A 198 12.36 -15.10 -9.24
C ILE A 198 11.16 -15.95 -9.71
N TYR A 199 11.12 -17.24 -9.36
CA TYR A 199 10.06 -18.18 -9.72
C TYR A 199 8.94 -18.31 -8.67
N SER A 200 9.06 -17.67 -7.49
CA SER A 200 7.92 -17.58 -6.58
C SER A 200 6.96 -16.53 -7.12
N ALA A 201 5.66 -16.70 -6.82
CA ALA A 201 4.65 -15.69 -7.12
C ALA A 201 4.89 -14.49 -6.19
N ASN A 202 5.92 -13.69 -6.47
CA ASN A 202 6.12 -12.41 -5.82
C ASN A 202 5.28 -11.39 -6.55
N PHE A 203 4.22 -10.93 -5.89
CA PHE A 203 3.26 -10.00 -6.47
C PHE A 203 3.71 -8.55 -6.33
N GLU A 204 4.60 -8.25 -5.37
CA GLU A 204 5.12 -6.91 -5.17
C GLU A 204 6.33 -6.65 -6.09
N PRO A 205 6.48 -5.42 -6.61
CA PRO A 205 7.52 -5.11 -7.59
C PRO A 205 8.91 -5.24 -6.96
N LEU A 206 9.78 -6.04 -7.58
CA LEU A 206 11.16 -6.25 -7.11
C LEU A 206 11.93 -4.94 -6.95
N LEU A 207 11.67 -3.96 -7.82
CA LEU A 207 12.25 -2.62 -7.78
C LEU A 207 11.96 -1.88 -6.47
N ALA A 208 10.82 -2.16 -5.83
CA ALA A 208 10.45 -1.55 -4.55
C ALA A 208 11.01 -2.30 -3.33
N LEU A 209 11.57 -3.51 -3.53
CA LEU A 209 12.09 -4.37 -2.45
C LEU A 209 13.62 -4.40 -2.42
N ASN A 210 14.25 -4.54 -3.59
CA ASN A 210 15.68 -4.80 -3.71
C ASN A 210 16.54 -3.58 -3.34
N GLY A 211 17.14 -3.62 -2.15
CA GLY A 211 18.10 -2.63 -1.65
C GLY A 211 19.56 -2.96 -2.00
N GLY A 212 19.79 -3.98 -2.84
CA GLY A 212 21.11 -4.43 -3.27
C GLY A 212 21.71 -5.51 -2.36
N SER A 213 23.03 -5.68 -2.47
CA SER A 213 23.78 -6.75 -1.82
C SER A 213 23.67 -6.75 -0.29
N ASP A 214 23.71 -5.57 0.34
CA ASP A 214 23.59 -5.38 1.79
C ASP A 214 22.32 -4.65 2.22
N GLY A 215 21.42 -4.34 1.26
CA GLY A 215 20.16 -3.64 1.51
C GLY A 215 20.30 -2.12 1.67
N LEU A 216 21.50 -1.55 1.53
CA LEU A 216 21.76 -0.13 1.81
C LEU A 216 22.19 0.65 0.56
N GLU A 217 22.23 0.04 -0.62
CA GLU A 217 22.74 0.71 -1.82
C GLU A 217 21.92 1.95 -2.17
N LYS A 218 20.59 1.85 -2.12
CA LYS A 218 19.69 2.97 -2.40
C LYS A 218 19.76 4.07 -1.34
N ILE A 219 19.91 3.68 -0.07
CA ILE A 219 20.11 4.63 1.04
C ILE A 219 21.43 5.38 0.88
N ARG A 220 22.52 4.69 0.52
CA ARG A 220 23.81 5.33 0.23
C ARG A 220 23.73 6.25 -0.98
N GLN A 221 23.07 5.83 -2.06
CA GLN A 221 22.86 6.65 -3.25
C GLN A 221 22.14 7.97 -2.92
N LEU A 222 21.20 7.96 -1.98
CA LEU A 222 20.48 9.17 -1.58
C LEU A 222 21.30 10.10 -0.67
N CYS A 223 22.14 9.54 0.21
CA CYS A 223 22.90 10.29 1.21
C CYS A 223 24.26 10.80 0.72
N CYS A 224 24.78 10.30 -0.40
CA CYS A 224 26.07 10.66 -0.98
C CYS A 224 25.91 11.66 -2.13
#